data_AF-A0A8J8H0G7-F1
#
_entry.id   AF-A0A8J8H0G7-F1
#
_cell.length_a   1.000
_cell.length_b   1.000
_cell.length_c   1.000
_cell.angle_alpha   90.00
_cell.angle_beta   90.00
_cell.angle_gamma   90.00
#
_symmetry.space_group_name_H-M   'P 1'
#
loop_
_entity.id
_entity.type
_entity.pdbx_description
1 polymer ?
#
loop_
_entity_poly.entity_id
_entity_poly.type
_entity_poly.pdbx_seq_one_letter_code
_entity_poly.pdbx_strand_id
1 'polypeptide(L)'
;MLRNKWALSALIVVGLVVLFGSFIAVRDDTALIGAMSAAGTVAAGVFAAVAAFGSLRAAAASNASAQRAREAMVRAVRPNLEPSVTTADTTLTGNVTCTGYAAIDVTVVWTLADGEAITESVARLAPGEDPLTSTLPQPVDMVWLAFADEGRVGKWQDTWQMGKDPHNLGRLTLLESRLVD
;
A
#
# COMPACT_ATOMS: atom_id res chain seq x y z
N MET A 1 34.25 16.26 21.47
CA MET A 1 33.77 14.87 21.28
C MET A 1 34.84 13.84 20.91
N LEU A 2 36.13 14.19 20.72
CA LEU A 2 37.18 13.19 20.42
C LEU A 2 37.76 12.49 21.66
N ARG A 3 37.75 13.12 22.86
CA ARG A 3 38.43 12.59 24.05
C ARG A 3 37.82 11.29 24.61
N ASN A 4 36.51 11.08 24.42
CA ASN A 4 35.82 9.85 24.85
C ASN A 4 36.13 8.63 23.96
N LYS A 5 36.42 8.82 22.68
CA LYS A 5 36.72 7.71 21.76
C LYS A 5 38.06 7.06 22.11
N TRP A 6 39.06 7.85 22.48
CA TRP A 6 40.36 7.35 22.91
C TRP A 6 40.29 6.61 24.25
N ALA A 7 39.51 7.11 25.21
CA ALA A 7 39.31 6.45 26.48
C ALA A 7 38.59 5.10 26.31
N LEU A 8 37.57 5.03 25.45
CA LEU A 8 36.85 3.80 25.16
C LEU A 8 37.75 2.77 24.47
N SER A 9 38.52 3.18 23.46
CA SER A 9 39.48 2.31 22.77
C SER A 9 40.59 1.82 23.69
N ALA A 10 41.14 2.69 24.55
CA ALA A 10 42.16 2.30 25.52
C ALA A 10 41.61 1.29 26.54
N LEU A 11 40.37 1.46 26.99
CA LEU A 11 39.74 0.55 27.96
C LEU A 11 39.42 -0.82 27.32
N ILE A 12 39.05 -0.85 26.04
CA ILE A 12 38.88 -2.08 25.27
C ILE A 12 40.22 -2.80 25.08
N VAL A 13 41.29 -2.08 24.74
CA VAL A 13 42.63 -2.67 24.54
C VAL A 13 43.20 -3.21 25.85
N VAL A 14 43.08 -2.48 26.96
CA VAL A 14 43.51 -2.94 28.28
C VAL A 14 42.69 -4.16 28.72
N GLY A 15 41.38 -4.16 28.50
CA GLY A 15 40.53 -5.32 28.77
C GLY A 15 40.96 -6.56 27.98
N LEU A 16 41.36 -6.38 26.71
CA LEU A 16 41.79 -7.45 25.83
C LEU A 16 43.18 -8.00 26.22
N VAL A 17 44.11 -7.14 26.64
CA VAL A 17 45.44 -7.54 27.14
C VAL A 17 45.34 -8.27 28.48
N VAL A 18 44.46 -7.84 29.38
CA VAL A 18 44.19 -8.54 30.64
C VAL A 18 43.56 -9.90 30.39
N LEU A 19 42.60 -10.01 29.47
CA LEU A 19 42.01 -11.28 29.04
C LEU A 19 43.06 -12.23 28.45
N PHE A 20 43.96 -11.71 27.60
CA PHE A 20 45.00 -12.51 26.96
C PHE A 20 46.09 -12.95 27.96
N GLY A 21 46.46 -12.09 28.92
CA GLY A 21 47.37 -12.42 30.01
C GLY A 21 46.79 -13.48 30.96
N SER A 22 45.50 -13.39 31.25
CA SER A 22 44.76 -14.39 32.03
C SER A 22 44.71 -15.74 31.32
N PHE A 23 44.58 -15.73 29.99
CA PHE A 23 44.57 -16.93 29.14
C PHE A 23 45.94 -17.64 29.11
N ILE A 24 47.04 -16.88 29.15
CA ILE A 24 48.41 -17.44 29.17
C ILE A 24 48.75 -18.00 30.56
N ALA A 25 48.31 -17.35 31.63
CA ALA A 25 48.63 -17.74 33.01
C ALA A 25 47.90 -18.99 33.52
N VAL A 26 46.82 -19.45 32.85
CA VAL A 26 45.93 -20.54 33.33
C VAL A 26 45.90 -21.73 32.36
N ARG A 27 46.96 -21.90 31.56
CA ARG A 27 47.02 -22.88 30.45
C ARG A 27 47.00 -24.36 30.87
N ASP A 28 47.04 -24.65 32.17
CA ASP A 28 47.14 -26.02 32.71
C ASP A 28 45.82 -26.64 33.19
N ASP A 29 44.69 -25.90 33.18
CA ASP A 29 43.41 -26.41 33.67
C ASP A 29 42.42 -26.76 32.54
N THR A 30 42.17 -28.06 32.40
CA THR A 30 41.18 -28.65 31.47
C THR A 30 39.74 -28.14 31.68
N ALA A 31 39.41 -27.62 32.87
CA ALA A 31 38.14 -26.98 33.18
C ALA A 31 37.93 -25.65 32.41
N LEU A 32 39.02 -24.95 32.07
CA LEU A 32 38.95 -23.67 31.37
C LEU A 32 38.58 -23.83 29.88
N ILE A 33 38.99 -24.94 29.25
CA ILE A 33 38.65 -25.26 27.86
C ILE A 33 37.14 -25.47 27.70
N GLY A 34 36.49 -26.11 28.69
CA GLY A 34 35.04 -26.26 28.75
C GLY A 34 34.32 -24.92 28.96
N ALA A 35 34.83 -24.07 29.86
CA ALA A 35 34.27 -22.75 30.12
C ALA A 35 34.40 -21.79 28.92
N MET A 36 35.50 -21.88 28.15
CA MET A 36 35.70 -21.06 26.95
C MET A 36 34.88 -21.52 25.75
N SER A 37 34.63 -22.82 25.61
CA SER A 37 33.65 -23.34 24.65
C SER A 37 32.25 -22.81 24.96
N ALA A 38 31.83 -22.85 26.23
CA ALA A 38 30.55 -22.33 26.67
C ALA A 38 30.43 -20.80 26.43
N ALA A 39 31.46 -20.02 26.78
CA ALA A 39 31.47 -18.58 26.52
C ALA A 39 31.42 -18.24 25.02
N GLY A 40 32.12 -19.01 24.18
CA GLY A 40 32.06 -18.89 22.72
C GLY A 40 30.66 -19.17 22.16
N THR A 41 29.97 -20.18 22.67
CA THR A 41 28.58 -20.50 22.26
C THR A 41 27.56 -19.45 22.70
N VAL A 42 27.73 -18.85 23.88
CA VAL A 42 26.85 -17.77 24.36
C VAL A 42 27.04 -16.50 23.51
N ALA A 43 28.29 -16.14 23.20
CA ALA A 43 28.57 -15.02 22.31
C ALA A 43 27.98 -15.26 20.91
N ALA A 44 28.17 -16.46 20.34
CA ALA A 44 27.58 -16.84 19.06
C ALA A 44 26.04 -16.79 19.08
N GLY A 45 25.41 -17.23 20.18
CA GLY A 45 23.97 -17.14 20.38
C GLY A 45 23.45 -15.70 20.42
N VAL A 46 24.17 -14.78 21.07
CA VAL A 46 23.83 -13.35 21.11
C VAL A 46 23.97 -12.71 19.73
N PHE A 47 25.06 -13.01 18.99
CA PHE A 47 25.22 -12.51 17.63
C PHE A 47 24.17 -13.09 16.66
N ALA A 48 23.79 -14.36 16.82
CA ALA A 48 22.72 -14.98 16.05
C ALA A 48 21.35 -14.35 16.37
N ALA A 49 21.06 -14.05 17.63
CA ALA A 49 19.84 -13.37 18.03
C ALA A 49 19.78 -11.94 17.48
N VAL A 50 20.88 -11.17 17.56
CA VAL A 50 20.97 -9.82 16.97
C VAL A 50 20.84 -9.85 15.44
N ALA A 51 21.45 -10.84 14.78
CA ALA A 51 21.30 -11.05 13.34
C ALA A 51 19.86 -11.45 12.96
N ALA A 52 19.19 -12.27 13.77
CA ALA A 52 17.78 -12.63 13.59
C ALA A 52 16.83 -11.44 13.80
N PHE A 53 17.08 -10.59 14.80
CA PHE A 53 16.33 -9.34 14.97
C PHE A 53 16.57 -8.35 13.84
N GLY A 54 17.82 -8.28 13.33
CA GLY A 54 18.17 -7.49 12.15
C GLY A 54 17.49 -7.98 10.88
N SER A 55 17.43 -9.29 10.67
CA SER A 55 16.77 -9.90 9.51
C SER A 55 15.25 -9.78 9.57
N LEU A 56 14.63 -9.84 10.75
CA LEU A 56 13.20 -9.58 10.93
C LEU A 56 12.83 -8.12 10.63
N ARG A 57 13.65 -7.16 11.06
CA ARG A 57 13.46 -5.74 10.72
C ARG A 57 13.67 -5.47 9.24
N ALA A 58 14.67 -6.12 8.62
CA ALA A 58 14.89 -6.05 7.19
C ALA A 58 13.76 -6.70 6.38
N ALA A 59 13.21 -7.82 6.84
CA ALA A 59 12.07 -8.50 6.23
C ALA A 59 10.77 -7.69 6.39
N ALA A 60 10.54 -7.06 7.54
CA ALA A 60 9.41 -6.15 7.75
C ALA A 60 9.51 -4.91 6.84
N ALA A 61 10.71 -4.34 6.70
CA ALA A 61 10.96 -3.25 5.76
C ALA A 61 10.79 -3.69 4.29
N SER A 62 11.16 -4.93 3.96
CA SER A 62 10.98 -5.53 2.62
C SER A 62 9.52 -5.80 2.29
N ASN A 63 8.71 -6.23 3.26
CA ASN A 63 7.28 -6.45 3.05
C ASN A 63 6.54 -5.12 2.86
N ALA A 64 6.89 -4.11 3.67
CA ALA A 64 6.33 -2.78 3.52
C ALA A 64 6.72 -2.13 2.18
N SER A 65 7.95 -2.32 1.69
CA SER A 65 8.36 -1.82 0.38
C SER A 65 7.73 -2.61 -0.76
N ALA A 66 7.59 -3.92 -0.63
CA ALA A 66 6.92 -4.77 -1.63
C ALA A 66 5.42 -4.45 -1.74
N GLN A 67 4.73 -4.21 -0.62
CA GLN A 67 3.34 -3.76 -0.61
C GLN A 67 3.19 -2.40 -1.29
N ARG A 68 4.01 -1.41 -0.91
CA ARG A 68 4.02 -0.09 -1.57
C ARG A 68 4.32 -0.18 -3.06
N ALA A 69 5.23 -1.07 -3.47
CA ALA A 69 5.54 -1.27 -4.88
C ALA A 69 4.37 -1.90 -5.64
N ARG A 70 3.66 -2.86 -5.04
CA ARG A 70 2.43 -3.44 -5.62
C ARG A 70 1.32 -2.41 -5.72
N GLU A 71 1.06 -1.65 -4.66
CA GLU A 71 0.07 -0.56 -4.68
C GLU A 71 0.41 0.50 -5.73
N ALA A 72 1.69 0.85 -5.87
CA ALA A 72 2.14 1.80 -6.91
C ALA A 72 1.93 1.25 -8.33
N MET A 73 2.21 -0.04 -8.54
CA MET A 73 1.97 -0.70 -9.82
C MET A 73 0.47 -0.74 -10.16
N VAL A 74 -0.37 -1.09 -9.18
CA VAL A 74 -1.83 -1.14 -9.34
C VAL A 74 -2.39 0.25 -9.65
N ARG A 75 -1.91 1.28 -8.95
CA ARG A 75 -2.28 2.69 -9.24
C ARG A 75 -1.83 3.15 -10.63
N ALA A 76 -0.70 2.65 -11.13
CA ALA A 76 -0.18 3.05 -12.44
C ALA A 76 -1.03 2.52 -13.60
N VAL A 77 -1.69 1.38 -13.43
CA VAL A 77 -2.58 0.76 -14.44
C VAL A 77 -4.06 1.03 -14.20
N ARG A 78 -4.41 1.93 -13.28
CA ARG A 78 -5.79 2.22 -12.92
C ARG A 78 -6.57 2.78 -14.12
N PRO A 79 -7.71 2.17 -14.49
CA PRO A 79 -8.66 2.76 -15.44
C PRO A 79 -9.24 4.07 -14.90
N ASN A 80 -9.41 5.07 -15.76
CA ASN A 80 -10.06 6.32 -15.37
C ASN A 80 -11.51 6.33 -15.86
N LEU A 81 -12.45 6.06 -14.96
CA LEU A 81 -13.88 6.11 -15.25
C LEU A 81 -14.44 7.48 -14.85
N GLU A 82 -15.06 8.16 -15.80
CA GLU A 82 -15.63 9.49 -15.61
C GLU A 82 -17.15 9.44 -15.80
N PRO A 83 -17.93 9.49 -14.70
CA PRO A 83 -19.38 9.60 -14.79
C PRO A 83 -19.77 11.04 -15.12
N SER A 84 -20.79 11.20 -15.94
CA SER A 84 -21.40 12.47 -16.30
C SER A 84 -22.91 12.32 -16.38
N VAL A 85 -23.63 13.42 -16.16
CA VAL A 85 -25.07 13.47 -16.31
C VAL A 85 -25.39 14.53 -17.35
N THR A 86 -26.14 14.17 -18.36
CA THR A 86 -26.60 15.08 -19.40
C THR A 86 -28.13 15.11 -19.40
N THR A 87 -28.68 16.23 -19.87
CA THR A 87 -30.12 16.40 -20.01
C THR A 87 -30.40 16.78 -21.46
N ALA A 88 -31.21 15.98 -22.14
CA ALA A 88 -31.65 16.23 -23.52
C ALA A 88 -33.15 15.97 -23.60
N ASP A 89 -33.91 16.91 -24.18
CA ASP A 89 -35.33 16.76 -24.45
C ASP A 89 -36.13 16.17 -23.27
N THR A 90 -35.95 16.73 -22.07
CA THR A 90 -36.55 16.32 -20.79
C THR A 90 -36.11 14.95 -20.24
N THR A 91 -35.25 14.22 -20.95
CA THR A 91 -34.67 12.97 -20.49
C THR A 91 -33.34 13.24 -19.81
N LEU A 92 -33.18 12.72 -18.58
CA LEU A 92 -31.92 12.72 -17.87
C LEU A 92 -31.16 11.43 -18.21
N THR A 93 -29.89 11.56 -18.59
CA THR A 93 -29.06 10.44 -18.99
C THR A 93 -27.76 10.45 -18.22
N GLY A 94 -27.46 9.34 -17.55
CA GLY A 94 -26.17 9.09 -16.91
C GLY A 94 -25.26 8.39 -17.90
N ASN A 95 -24.04 8.90 -18.08
CA ASN A 95 -23.03 8.30 -18.93
C ASN A 95 -21.79 8.01 -18.10
N VAL A 96 -21.18 6.85 -18.28
CA VAL A 96 -19.84 6.55 -17.75
C VAL A 96 -18.91 6.30 -18.92
N THR A 97 -17.90 7.15 -19.06
CA THR A 97 -16.85 7.01 -20.06
C THR A 97 -15.59 6.45 -19.42
N CYS A 98 -14.81 5.70 -20.19
CA CYS A 98 -13.50 5.23 -19.78
C CYS A 98 -12.42 5.99 -20.55
N THR A 99 -11.40 6.46 -19.84
CA THR A 99 -10.18 7.04 -20.42
C THR A 99 -8.95 6.32 -19.84
N GLY A 100 -7.84 6.33 -20.59
CA GLY A 100 -6.60 5.67 -20.16
C GLY A 100 -6.60 4.16 -20.39
N TYR A 101 -6.70 3.36 -19.34
CA TYR A 101 -6.71 1.89 -19.40
C TYR A 101 -8.13 1.33 -19.41
N ALA A 102 -8.35 0.15 -19.99
CA ALA A 102 -9.67 -0.49 -19.99
C ALA A 102 -10.06 -1.00 -18.60
N ALA A 103 -11.33 -0.78 -18.25
CA ALA A 103 -11.96 -1.33 -17.05
C ALA A 103 -12.77 -2.57 -17.39
N ILE A 104 -12.84 -3.53 -16.46
CA ILE A 104 -13.64 -4.74 -16.57
C ILE A 104 -14.51 -4.94 -15.33
N ASP A 105 -15.55 -5.76 -15.45
CA ASP A 105 -16.53 -6.05 -14.40
C ASP A 105 -17.08 -4.74 -13.79
N VAL A 106 -17.37 -3.75 -14.64
CA VAL A 106 -17.77 -2.41 -14.23
C VAL A 106 -19.22 -2.46 -13.73
N THR A 107 -19.43 -2.04 -12.50
CA THR A 107 -20.73 -1.85 -11.87
C THR A 107 -20.89 -0.39 -11.52
N VAL A 108 -22.02 0.19 -11.91
CA VAL A 108 -22.38 1.58 -11.68
C VAL A 108 -23.66 1.64 -10.87
N VAL A 109 -23.66 2.42 -9.80
CA VAL A 109 -24.84 2.66 -8.97
C VAL A 109 -25.10 4.15 -8.94
N TRP A 110 -26.19 4.58 -9.58
CA TRP A 110 -26.69 5.94 -9.54
C TRP A 110 -27.64 6.07 -8.35
N THR A 111 -27.24 6.83 -7.34
CA THR A 111 -28.12 7.19 -6.21
C THR A 111 -28.84 8.49 -6.56
N LEU A 112 -30.15 8.39 -6.69
CA LEU A 112 -31.05 9.47 -7.03
C LEU A 112 -31.29 10.39 -5.82
N ALA A 113 -31.82 11.59 -6.07
CA ALA A 113 -32.03 12.61 -5.04
C ALA A 113 -33.03 12.20 -3.94
N ASP A 114 -33.88 11.21 -4.19
CA ASP A 114 -34.80 10.63 -3.19
C ASP A 114 -34.21 9.43 -2.42
N GLY A 115 -33.00 9.01 -2.76
CA GLY A 115 -32.31 7.87 -2.19
C GLY A 115 -32.54 6.53 -2.91
N GLU A 116 -33.34 6.49 -3.98
CA GLU A 116 -33.44 5.29 -4.82
C GLU A 116 -32.12 5.05 -5.59
N ALA A 117 -31.79 3.79 -5.85
CA ALA A 117 -30.57 3.40 -6.54
C ALA A 117 -30.88 2.66 -7.85
N ILE A 118 -30.30 3.13 -8.95
CA ILE A 118 -30.30 2.43 -10.24
C ILE A 118 -28.94 1.79 -10.42
N THR A 119 -28.91 0.49 -10.66
CA THR A 119 -27.68 -0.28 -10.85
C THR A 119 -27.55 -0.77 -12.28
N GLU A 120 -26.40 -0.53 -12.87
CA GLU A 120 -26.03 -1.00 -14.21
C GLU A 120 -24.69 -1.71 -14.16
N SER A 121 -24.47 -2.64 -15.08
CA SER A 121 -23.19 -3.35 -15.15
C SER A 121 -22.80 -3.68 -16.59
N VAL A 122 -21.51 -3.59 -16.87
CA VAL A 122 -20.94 -3.99 -18.16
C VAL A 122 -19.65 -4.79 -17.92
N ALA A 123 -19.46 -5.84 -18.72
CA ALA A 123 -18.31 -6.73 -18.57
C ALA A 123 -16.97 -6.03 -18.84
N ARG A 124 -16.96 -5.07 -19.77
CA ARG A 124 -15.77 -4.30 -20.15
C ARG A 124 -16.19 -2.93 -20.66
N LEU A 125 -15.41 -1.92 -20.31
CA LEU A 125 -15.53 -0.56 -20.81
C LEU A 125 -14.12 -0.07 -21.16
N ALA A 126 -13.85 0.16 -22.44
CA ALA A 126 -12.54 0.57 -22.91
C ALA A 126 -12.50 2.03 -23.42
N PRO A 127 -11.32 2.65 -23.47
CA PRO A 127 -11.17 3.97 -24.07
C PRO A 127 -11.56 3.98 -25.54
N GLY A 128 -12.36 4.97 -25.94
CA GLY A 128 -12.83 5.14 -27.32
C GLY A 128 -14.02 4.27 -27.72
N GLU A 129 -14.53 3.44 -26.80
CA GLU A 129 -15.83 2.76 -26.95
C GLU A 129 -16.99 3.69 -26.53
N ASP A 130 -18.20 3.29 -26.90
CA ASP A 130 -19.41 4.01 -26.49
C ASP A 130 -19.55 4.02 -24.96
N PRO A 131 -20.03 5.13 -24.36
CA PRO A 131 -20.23 5.21 -22.93
C PRO A 131 -21.29 4.23 -22.45
N LEU A 132 -21.11 3.70 -21.23
CA LEU A 132 -22.21 3.03 -20.54
C LEU A 132 -23.27 4.09 -20.23
N THR A 133 -24.44 3.91 -20.85
CA THR A 133 -25.53 4.90 -20.83
C THR A 133 -26.70 4.37 -20.01
N SER A 134 -27.22 5.18 -19.09
CA SER A 134 -28.34 4.87 -18.21
C SER A 134 -29.42 5.94 -18.35
N THR A 135 -30.68 5.54 -18.51
CA THR A 135 -31.81 6.48 -18.43
C THR A 135 -32.16 6.72 -16.97
N LEU A 136 -32.17 7.98 -16.56
CA LEU A 136 -32.38 8.37 -15.17
C LEU A 136 -33.74 9.07 -15.04
N PRO A 137 -34.62 8.62 -14.13
CA PRO A 137 -35.94 9.21 -13.98
C PRO A 137 -35.93 10.57 -13.29
N GLN A 138 -34.84 10.91 -12.58
CA GLN A 138 -34.71 12.13 -11.79
C GLN A 138 -33.24 12.45 -11.48
N PRO A 139 -32.93 13.64 -10.93
CA PRO A 139 -31.56 14.05 -10.63
C PRO A 139 -30.81 13.09 -9.71
N VAL A 140 -29.51 12.97 -9.96
CA VAL A 140 -28.57 12.14 -9.20
C VAL A 140 -27.92 12.96 -8.09
N ASP A 141 -27.83 12.39 -6.89
CA ASP A 141 -27.05 12.98 -5.79
C ASP A 141 -25.63 12.38 -5.75
N MET A 142 -25.49 11.09 -6.02
CA MET A 142 -24.22 10.37 -5.91
C MET A 142 -24.11 9.24 -6.94
N VAL A 143 -22.90 8.96 -7.40
CA VAL A 143 -22.57 7.81 -8.25
C VAL A 143 -21.49 6.98 -7.58
N TRP A 144 -21.73 5.69 -7.44
CA TRP A 144 -20.74 4.75 -6.97
C TRP A 144 -20.35 3.80 -8.10
N LEU A 145 -19.05 3.61 -8.28
CA LEU A 145 -18.48 2.75 -9.31
C LEU A 145 -17.64 1.66 -8.64
N ALA A 146 -17.78 0.43 -9.10
CA ALA A 146 -16.84 -0.66 -8.80
C ALA A 146 -16.36 -1.28 -10.10
N PHE A 147 -15.05 -1.51 -10.22
CA PHE A 147 -14.45 -2.04 -11.44
C PHE A 147 -13.11 -2.68 -11.14
N ALA A 148 -12.60 -3.50 -12.04
CA ALA A 148 -11.22 -3.97 -12.03
C ALA A 148 -10.46 -3.43 -13.24
N ASP A 149 -9.13 -3.39 -13.15
CA ASP A 149 -8.31 -3.22 -14.35
C ASP A 149 -8.36 -4.47 -15.24
N GLU A 150 -8.07 -4.31 -16.53
CA GLU A 150 -8.08 -5.39 -17.52
C GLU A 150 -7.18 -6.58 -17.13
N GLY A 151 -6.10 -6.33 -16.39
CA GLY A 151 -5.20 -7.37 -15.87
C GLY A 151 -5.66 -8.05 -14.58
N ARG A 152 -6.80 -7.62 -14.01
CA ARG A 152 -7.32 -8.02 -12.69
C ARG A 152 -6.28 -7.85 -11.57
N VAL A 153 -5.40 -6.86 -11.70
CA VAL A 153 -4.33 -6.61 -10.73
C VAL A 153 -4.88 -5.90 -9.47
N GLY A 154 -5.96 -5.14 -9.60
CA GLY A 154 -6.64 -4.42 -8.53
C GLY A 154 -8.12 -4.14 -8.83
N LYS A 155 -8.93 -4.13 -7.77
CA LYS A 155 -10.34 -3.74 -7.81
C LYS A 155 -10.48 -2.36 -7.21
N TRP A 156 -11.17 -1.48 -7.91
CA TRP A 156 -11.34 -0.09 -7.53
C TRP A 156 -12.78 0.20 -7.18
N GLN A 157 -12.96 1.11 -6.23
CA GLN A 157 -14.23 1.72 -5.94
C GLN A 157 -14.10 3.24 -5.93
N ASP A 158 -14.92 3.89 -6.74
CA ASP A 158 -14.96 5.33 -6.85
C ASP A 158 -16.34 5.84 -6.43
N THR A 159 -16.35 6.92 -5.66
CA THR A 159 -17.58 7.61 -5.25
C THR A 159 -17.52 9.04 -5.76
N TRP A 160 -18.52 9.41 -6.54
CA TRP A 160 -18.69 10.74 -7.12
C TRP A 160 -19.93 11.36 -6.53
N GLN A 161 -19.86 12.65 -6.19
CA GLN A 161 -20.99 13.39 -5.66
C GLN A 161 -21.34 14.53 -6.60
N MET A 162 -22.63 14.81 -6.74
CA MET A 162 -23.08 15.99 -7.47
C MET A 162 -22.70 17.24 -6.69
N GLY A 163 -21.96 18.15 -7.32
CA GLY A 163 -21.50 19.38 -6.70
C GLY A 163 -22.68 20.24 -6.25
N LYS A 164 -22.68 20.61 -4.97
CA LYS A 164 -23.68 21.49 -4.35
C LYS A 164 -23.18 22.95 -4.27
N ASP A 165 -21.88 23.15 -4.47
CA ASP A 165 -21.27 24.47 -4.46
C ASP A 165 -21.55 25.24 -5.74
N PRO A 166 -21.69 26.58 -5.69
CA PRO A 166 -21.97 27.41 -6.88
C PRO A 166 -20.96 27.25 -8.01
N HIS A 167 -19.72 26.85 -7.69
CA HIS A 167 -18.64 26.69 -8.66
C HIS A 167 -18.64 25.31 -9.33
N ASN A 168 -19.34 24.33 -8.75
CA ASN A 168 -19.40 22.94 -9.21
C ASN A 168 -20.86 22.46 -9.41
N LEU A 169 -21.81 23.38 -9.43
CA LEU A 169 -23.23 23.06 -9.47
C LEU A 169 -23.55 22.28 -10.74
N GLY A 170 -24.11 21.08 -10.57
CA GLY A 170 -24.44 20.18 -11.68
C GLY A 170 -23.25 19.42 -12.28
N ARG A 171 -22.06 19.46 -11.66
CA ARG A 171 -20.92 18.63 -12.05
C ARG A 171 -20.68 17.53 -11.02
N LEU A 172 -20.40 16.32 -11.51
CA LEU A 172 -19.94 15.23 -10.65
C LEU A 172 -18.48 15.46 -10.28
N THR A 173 -18.19 15.41 -8.98
CA THR A 173 -16.84 15.51 -8.43
C THR A 173 -16.47 14.22 -7.72
N LEU A 174 -15.29 13.68 -8.04
CA LEU A 174 -14.76 12.50 -7.35
C LEU A 174 -14.49 12.85 -5.89
N LEU A 175 -15.23 12.20 -4.99
CA LEU A 175 -15.12 12.37 -3.54
C LEU A 175 -14.08 11.40 -2.97
N GLU A 176 -14.18 10.13 -3.36
CA GLU A 176 -13.31 9.07 -2.85
C GLU A 176 -12.96 8.11 -3.98
N SER A 177 -11.71 7.64 -3.97
CA SER A 177 -11.24 6.56 -4.82
C SER A 177 -10.36 5.63 -4.00
N ARG A 178 -10.74 4.36 -3.92
CA ARG A 178 -10.06 3.35 -3.12
C ARG A 178 -9.79 2.06 -3.88
N LEU A 179 -8.64 1.47 -3.55
CA LEU A 179 -8.31 0.11 -3.94
C LEU A 179 -8.96 -0.84 -2.92
N VAL A 180 -9.59 -1.91 -3.41
CA VAL A 180 -10.24 -2.95 -2.63
C VAL A 180 -9.45 -4.24 -2.83
N ASP A 181 -8.90 -4.75 -1.73
CA ASP A 181 -8.15 -6.01 -1.67
C ASP A 181 -9.06 -7.25 -1.80
#